data_AF-A0A3D2C5K5-F1
#
_entry.id   AF-A0A3D2C5K5-F1
#
_cell.length_a   1.000
_cell.length_b   1.000
_cell.length_c   1.000
_cell.angle_alpha   90.00
_cell.angle_beta   90.00
_cell.angle_gamma   90.00
#
_symmetry.space_group_name_H-M   'P 1'
#
loop_
_entity.id
_entity.type
_entity.pdbx_description
1 polymer ?
#
loop_
_entity_poly.entity_id
_entity_poly.type
_entity_poly.pdbx_seq_one_letter_code
_entity_poly.pdbx_strand_id
1 'polypeptide(L)'
;GILPASSVLEQPANTIVDAAGIVSNRQRPGTASGIVFMTLEDETGMLNLVVKPGLFDRQRALILGENMLQVCAKLQRDGASVSLLCLRFSPLSLAPRVGTRSRDFR
;
A
#
# COMPACT_ATOMS: atom_id res chain seq x y z
N GLY A 1 13.19 6.17 -1.51
CA GLY A 1 12.46 6.07 -2.80
C GLY A 1 11.41 4.99 -2.68
N ILE A 2 10.49 4.88 -3.64
CA ILE A 2 9.50 3.80 -3.66
C ILE A 2 10.22 2.48 -3.95
N LEU A 3 10.04 1.49 -3.10
CA LEU A 3 10.59 0.14 -3.23
C LEU A 3 9.53 -0.81 -3.79
N PRO A 4 9.93 -1.79 -4.62
CA PRO A 4 9.04 -2.89 -5.00
C PRO A 4 8.73 -3.77 -3.79
N ALA A 5 7.59 -4.46 -3.82
CA ALA A 5 7.12 -5.32 -2.74
C ALA A 5 8.15 -6.36 -2.31
N SER A 6 8.84 -7.01 -3.26
CA SER A 6 9.90 -7.97 -2.96
C SER A 6 11.04 -7.36 -2.12
N SER A 7 11.55 -6.19 -2.52
CA SER A 7 12.61 -5.50 -1.79
C SER A 7 12.15 -4.96 -0.43
N VAL A 8 10.88 -4.61 -0.28
CA VAL A 8 10.30 -4.25 1.03
C VAL A 8 10.35 -5.44 1.98
N LEU A 9 9.99 -6.63 1.50
CA LEU A 9 9.98 -7.87 2.30
C LEU A 9 11.39 -8.31 2.74
N GLU A 10 12.44 -7.82 2.10
CA GLU A 10 13.84 -8.08 2.45
C GLU A 10 14.39 -7.09 3.49
N GLN A 11 13.75 -5.94 3.72
CA GLN A 11 14.27 -4.93 4.66
C GLN A 11 14.21 -5.42 6.11
N PRO A 12 15.10 -4.99 7.03
CA PRO A 12 15.01 -5.33 8.44
C PRO A 12 13.71 -4.85 9.11
N ALA A 13 13.27 -5.52 10.19
CA ALA A 13 12.12 -5.04 10.96
C ALA A 13 12.37 -3.63 11.50
N ASN A 14 11.28 -2.87 11.69
CA ASN A 14 11.28 -1.46 12.09
C ASN A 14 11.79 -0.45 11.06
N THR A 15 12.19 -0.89 9.87
CA THR A 15 12.58 0.00 8.76
C THR A 15 11.38 0.78 8.26
N ILE A 16 11.58 2.07 7.97
CA ILE A 16 10.60 2.90 7.27
C ILE A 16 10.80 2.71 5.76
N VAL A 17 9.75 2.34 5.07
CA VAL A 17 9.75 2.09 3.63
C VAL A 17 8.66 2.92 2.95
N ASP A 18 8.92 3.30 1.71
CA ASP A 18 7.88 3.74 0.78
C ASP A 18 7.63 2.62 -0.21
N ALA A 19 6.36 2.27 -0.44
CA ALA A 19 5.93 1.30 -1.44
C ALA A 19 4.76 1.89 -2.23
N ALA A 20 4.51 1.40 -3.43
CA ALA A 20 3.35 1.81 -4.20
C ALA A 20 2.80 0.63 -4.99
N GLY A 21 1.49 0.59 -5.17
CA GLY A 21 0.85 -0.52 -5.86
C GLY A 21 -0.66 -0.38 -5.93
N ILE A 22 -1.29 -1.40 -6.51
CA ILE A 22 -2.74 -1.53 -6.62
C ILE A 22 -3.29 -2.05 -5.30
N VAL A 23 -4.38 -1.46 -4.82
CA VAL A 23 -5.06 -1.94 -3.63
C VAL A 23 -6.05 -3.04 -4.03
N SER A 24 -5.70 -4.29 -3.77
CA SER A 24 -6.51 -5.46 -4.14
C SER A 24 -7.61 -5.78 -3.11
N ASN A 25 -7.39 -5.43 -1.84
CA ASN A 25 -8.32 -5.76 -0.76
C ASN A 25 -8.34 -4.70 0.35
N ARG A 26 -9.50 -4.54 1.00
CA ARG A 26 -9.72 -3.68 2.17
C ARG A 26 -10.71 -4.35 3.13
N GLN A 27 -10.33 -4.54 4.38
CA GLN A 27 -11.15 -5.18 5.39
C GLN A 27 -11.11 -4.38 6.70
N ARG A 28 -12.28 -4.15 7.30
CA ARG A 28 -12.41 -3.53 8.62
C ARG A 28 -13.26 -4.43 9.51
N PRO A 29 -12.69 -5.50 10.09
CA PRO A 29 -13.42 -6.41 10.96
C PRO A 29 -14.01 -5.65 12.15
N GLY A 30 -15.26 -5.96 12.52
CA GLY A 30 -15.93 -5.29 13.66
C GLY A 30 -15.21 -5.50 14.99
N THR A 31 -14.41 -6.57 15.11
CA THR A 31 -13.65 -6.93 16.31
C THR A 31 -12.26 -6.30 16.39
N ALA A 32 -11.76 -5.67 15.32
CA ALA A 32 -10.38 -5.18 15.25
C ALA A 32 -10.19 -3.75 15.79
N SER A 33 -11.04 -3.29 16.71
CA SER A 33 -11.01 -1.94 17.29
C SER A 33 -10.87 -0.82 16.25
N GLY A 34 -11.50 -0.99 15.08
CA GLY A 34 -11.50 -0.03 13.99
C GLY A 34 -10.25 -0.04 13.09
N ILE A 35 -9.29 -0.95 13.31
CA ILE A 35 -8.15 -1.18 12.42
C ILE A 35 -8.67 -1.62 11.05
N VAL A 36 -8.05 -1.08 10.00
CA VAL A 36 -8.29 -1.49 8.61
C VAL A 36 -7.08 -2.28 8.13
N PHE A 37 -7.32 -3.44 7.57
CA PHE A 37 -6.35 -4.24 6.84
C PHE A 37 -6.51 -3.98 5.35
N MET A 38 -5.40 -3.78 4.65
CA MET A 38 -5.42 -3.63 3.19
C MET A 38 -4.33 -4.49 2.58
N THR A 39 -4.51 -4.86 1.32
CA THR A 39 -3.46 -5.52 0.54
C THR A 39 -3.07 -4.60 -0.61
N LEU A 40 -1.77 -4.34 -0.72
CA LEU A 40 -1.17 -3.55 -1.79
C LEU A 40 -0.33 -4.49 -2.66
N GLU A 41 -0.51 -4.47 -3.97
CA GLU A 41 0.14 -5.40 -4.90
C GLU A 41 0.88 -4.63 -5.99
N ASP A 42 2.07 -5.14 -6.32
CA ASP A 42 2.80 -4.80 -7.54
C ASP A 42 3.22 -6.10 -8.25
N GLU A 43 3.94 -5.98 -9.36
CA GLU A 43 4.39 -7.15 -10.14
C GLU A 43 5.37 -8.07 -9.39
N THR A 44 5.93 -7.61 -8.27
CA THR A 44 6.92 -8.34 -7.48
C THR A 44 6.34 -9.01 -6.24
N GLY A 45 5.10 -8.69 -5.87
CA GLY A 45 4.39 -9.36 -4.79
C GLY A 45 3.31 -8.54 -4.11
N MET A 46 2.91 -9.00 -2.93
CA MET A 46 1.83 -8.43 -2.12
C MET A 46 2.38 -7.93 -0.78
N LEU A 47 1.86 -6.80 -0.32
CA LEU A 47 2.17 -6.18 0.96
C LEU A 47 0.90 -6.05 1.80
N ASN A 48 0.95 -6.63 2.99
CA ASN A 48 -0.13 -6.53 3.97
C ASN A 48 0.00 -5.22 4.75
N LEU A 49 -0.99 -4.36 4.65
CA LEU A 49 -1.03 -3.06 5.29
C LEU A 49 -1.91 -3.10 6.54
N VAL A 50 -1.41 -2.53 7.63
CA VAL A 50 -2.16 -2.30 8.87
C VAL A 50 -2.36 -0.80 9.03
N VAL A 51 -3.62 -0.36 8.95
CA VAL A 51 -4.00 1.05 9.07
C VAL A 51 -4.71 1.26 10.40
N LYS A 52 -4.10 2.07 11.27
CA LYS A 52 -4.69 2.44 12.55
C LYS A 52 -5.93 3.33 12.35
N PRO A 53 -6.93 3.27 13.26
CA PRO A 53 -8.16 4.06 13.15
C PRO A 53 -7.90 5.55 12.89
N GLY A 54 -7.00 6.17 13.65
CA GLY A 54 -6.70 7.58 13.48
C GLY A 54 -6.07 7.95 12.13
N LEU A 55 -5.31 7.04 11.49
CA LEU A 55 -4.82 7.27 10.14
C LEU A 55 -5.94 7.09 9.11
N PHE A 56 -6.75 6.04 9.28
CA PHE A 56 -7.90 5.78 8.42
C PHE A 56 -8.87 6.95 8.42
N ASP A 57 -9.24 7.47 9.58
CA ASP A 57 -10.20 8.57 9.69
C ASP A 57 -9.66 9.86 9.05
N ARG A 58 -8.37 10.15 9.20
CA ARG A 58 -7.72 11.32 8.57
C ARG A 58 -7.59 11.20 7.05
N GLN A 59 -7.37 10.00 6.52
CA GLN A 59 -7.14 9.76 5.09
C GLN A 59 -8.25 8.93 4.44
N ARG A 60 -9.46 8.97 5.00
CA ARG A 60 -10.58 8.09 4.63
C ARG A 60 -10.92 8.16 3.16
N ALA A 61 -11.03 9.37 2.61
CA ALA A 61 -11.37 9.59 1.20
C ALA A 61 -10.33 8.96 0.27
N LEU A 62 -9.04 9.12 0.58
CA LEU A 62 -7.94 8.57 -0.21
C LEU A 62 -7.91 7.03 -0.13
N ILE A 63 -8.04 6.48 1.08
CA ILE A 63 -7.98 5.03 1.33
C ILE A 63 -9.15 4.29 0.65
N LEU A 64 -10.35 4.89 0.66
CA LEU A 64 -11.55 4.28 0.07
C LEU A 64 -11.73 4.59 -1.42
N GLY A 65 -11.25 5.74 -1.90
CA GLY A 65 -11.50 6.23 -3.25
C GLY A 65 -10.49 5.80 -4.30
N GLU A 66 -9.23 5.53 -3.90
CA GLU A 66 -8.16 5.24 -4.84
C GLU A 66 -7.84 3.75 -4.94
N ASN A 67 -7.73 3.25 -6.17
CA ASN A 67 -7.32 1.87 -6.45
C ASN A 67 -5.79 1.70 -6.51
N MET A 68 -5.03 2.80 -6.55
CA MET A 68 -3.58 2.77 -6.59
C MET A 68 -3.02 3.82 -5.65
N LEU A 69 -2.13 3.41 -4.75
CA LEU A 69 -1.64 4.25 -3.66
C LEU A 69 -0.14 4.08 -3.48
N GLN A 70 0.52 5.19 -3.13
CA GLN A 70 1.80 5.14 -2.44
C GLN A 70 1.53 5.10 -0.93
N VAL A 71 2.27 4.26 -0.21
CA VAL A 71 2.25 4.15 1.24
C VAL A 71 3.64 4.31 1.81
N CYS A 72 3.76 5.20 2.79
CA CYS A 72 4.89 5.25 3.71
C CYS A 72 4.51 4.48 4.97
N ALA A 73 5.31 3.48 5.33
CA ALA A 73 4.99 2.58 6.42
C ALA A 73 6.23 2.08 7.16
N LYS A 74 6.00 1.59 8.38
CA LYS A 74 7.01 0.89 9.18
C LYS A 74 6.84 -0.61 9.02
N LEU A 75 7.89 -1.30 8.60
CA LEU A 75 7.90 -2.76 8.46
C LEU A 75 7.84 -3.44 9.83
N GLN A 76 6.83 -4.28 10.03
CA GLN A 76 6.63 -5.10 11.22
C GLN A 76 6.84 -6.56 10.86
N ARG A 77 7.53 -7.27 11.75
CA ARG A 77 7.64 -8.73 11.69
C ARG A 77 7.16 -9.30 13.00
N ASP A 78 6.30 -10.29 12.90
CA ASP A 78 5.82 -11.08 14.03
C ASP A 78 5.89 -12.56 13.65
N GLY A 79 6.89 -13.26 14.17
CA GLY A 79 7.26 -14.60 13.71
C GLY A 79 7.48 -14.65 12.19
N ALA A 80 6.66 -15.45 11.49
CA ALA A 80 6.70 -15.59 10.03
C ALA A 80 5.86 -14.54 9.29
N SER A 81 5.08 -13.73 9.99
CA SER A 81 4.20 -12.74 9.39
C SER A 81 4.91 -11.39 9.20
N VAL A 82 4.75 -10.82 8.02
CA VAL A 82 5.28 -9.49 7.66
C VAL A 82 4.12 -8.57 7.31
N SER A 83 4.11 -7.38 7.92
CA SER A 83 3.10 -6.35 7.64
C SER A 83 3.71 -4.95 7.69
N LEU A 84 2.99 -4.00 7.10
CA LEU A 84 3.36 -2.60 7.05
C LEU A 84 2.41 -1.79 7.92
N LEU A 85 2.93 -1.30 9.05
CA LEU A 85 2.20 -0.32 9.85
C LEU A 85 2.20 1.02 9.13
N CYS A 86 1.05 1.39 8.58
CA CYS A 86 0.93 2.56 7.73
C CYS A 86 1.08 3.85 8.54
N LEU A 87 1.86 4.78 7.99
CA LEU A 87 2.10 6.09 8.56
C LEU A 87 1.43 7.20 7.75
N ARG A 88 1.45 7.08 6.41
CA ARG A 88 0.84 8.03 5.48
C ARG A 88 0.58 7.38 4.13
N PHE A 89 -0.56 7.70 3.53
CA PHE A 89 -0.86 7.42 2.12
C PHE A 89 -0.69 8.67 1.26
N SER A 90 -0.37 8.49 -0.01
CA SER A 90 -0.34 9.55 -1.02
C SER A 90 -0.92 9.01 -2.34
N PRO A 91 -1.64 9.84 -3.10
CA PRO A 91 -2.16 9.42 -4.39
C PRO A 91 -0.99 9.09 -5.31
N LEU A 92 -1.01 7.93 -5.93
CA LEU A 92 -0.06 7.61 -6.99
C LEU A 92 -0.64 8.15 -8.29
N SER A 93 -0.47 9.46 -8.53
CA SER A 93 -0.83 10.03 -9.82
C SER A 93 0.11 9.43 -10.85
N LEU A 94 -0.40 8.53 -11.68
CA LEU A 94 0.15 8.38 -13.03
C LEU A 94 0.13 9.79 -13.62
N ALA A 95 1.25 10.26 -14.17
CA ALA A 95 1.25 11.48 -14.97
C ALA A 95 0.03 11.43 -15.93
N PRO A 96 -0.68 12.55 -16.18
CA PRO A 96 -1.84 12.55 -17.05
C PRO A 96 -1.44 11.81 -18.32
N ARG A 97 -2.20 10.77 -18.67
CA ARG A 97 -1.92 9.86 -19.78
C ARG A 97 -1.32 10.66 -20.94
N VAL A 98 0.01 10.64 -21.08
CA VAL A 98 0.64 11.02 -22.34
C VAL A 98 0.04 10.03 -23.32
N GLY A 99 -0.79 10.56 -24.22
CA GLY A 99 -1.82 9.80 -24.93
C GLY A 99 -1.34 8.40 -25.27
N THR A 100 -2.04 7.39 -24.75
CA THR A 100 -1.81 5.99 -25.10
C THR A 100 -2.13 5.84 -26.58
N ARG A 101 -1.19 6.20 -27.46
CA ARG A 101 -1.21 5.72 -28.82
C ARG A 101 -0.88 4.23 -28.73
N SER A 102 -1.88 3.43 -29.07
CA SER A 102 -1.67 2.05 -29.51
C SER A 102 -0.40 2.01 -30.35
N ARG A 103 0.59 1.24 -29.90
CA ARG A 103 1.69 0.88 -30.80
C ARG A 103 1.08 -0.19 -31.68
N ASP A 104 0.66 0.21 -32.87
CA ASP A 104 0.21 -0.75 -33.87
C ASP A 104 1.38 -1.70 -34.15
N PHE A 105 1.24 -2.95 -33.71
CA PHE A 105 2.16 -4.02 -34.06
C PHE A 105 1.86 -4.41 -35.50
N ARG A 106 2.81 -4.14 -36.42
CA ARG A 106 2.84 -4.73 -37.76
C ARG A 106 3.82 -5.89 -37.79
#